data_AF-A0A074W8H2-F1
#
_entry.id   AF-A0A074W8H2-F1
#
_cell.length_a   1.000
_cell.length_b   1.000
_cell.length_c   1.000
_cell.angle_alpha   90.00
_cell.angle_beta   90.00
_cell.angle_gamma   90.00
#
_symmetry.space_group_name_H-M   'P 1'
#
loop_
_entity.id
_entity.type
_entity.pdbx_description
1 polymer ?
#
loop_
_entity_poly.entity_id
_entity_poly.type
_entity_poly.pdbx_seq_one_letter_code
_entity_poly.pdbx_strand_id
1 'polypeptide(L)'
;MATPVEGSLASSNAHPPMRIDPDGVVHLGRDGVLRSLNADHTVVLDYRRLSPEEIRDFASPADQATQNALIGVDGRNVNDVKQLWAVPDVIMLPKSSNDPPAQ
;
A
#
# COMPACT_ATOMS: atom_id res chain seq x y z
N MET A 1 49.26 -9.27 -9.62
CA MET A 1 48.27 -8.94 -8.57
C MET A 1 47.32 -7.90 -9.11
N ALA A 2 46.17 -8.33 -9.64
CA ALA A 2 45.17 -7.46 -10.22
C ALA A 2 43.76 -7.96 -9.84
N THR A 3 43.14 -7.23 -8.93
CA THR A 3 41.68 -7.02 -8.83
C THR A 3 41.51 -5.59 -8.30
N PRO A 4 40.53 -4.85 -8.81
CA PRO A 4 39.22 -4.85 -8.15
C PRO A 4 38.05 -4.88 -9.15
N VAL A 5 37.12 -5.82 -8.95
CA VAL A 5 35.77 -5.70 -8.36
C VAL A 5 34.68 -5.43 -9.40
N GLU A 6 33.74 -6.38 -9.43
CA GLU A 6 32.29 -6.23 -9.61
C GLU A 6 31.86 -5.18 -10.66
N GLY A 7 31.46 -5.59 -11.86
CA GLY A 7 30.29 -6.45 -12.05
C GLY A 7 29.04 -5.63 -11.79
N SER A 8 28.33 -5.29 -12.87
CA SER A 8 26.93 -4.85 -12.96
C SER A 8 26.21 -4.69 -11.62
N LEU A 9 25.57 -3.55 -11.37
CA LEU A 9 24.24 -3.31 -11.93
C LEU A 9 23.99 -1.82 -12.07
N ALA A 10 23.44 -1.48 -13.23
CA ALA A 10 22.91 -0.18 -13.57
C ALA A 10 22.11 0.43 -12.42
N SER A 11 22.29 1.73 -12.29
CA SER A 11 21.42 2.71 -11.66
C SER A 11 19.94 2.46 -11.98
N SER A 12 19.31 1.51 -11.28
CA SER A 12 17.87 1.49 -11.13
C SER A 12 17.57 2.64 -10.19
N ASN A 13 16.90 3.65 -10.70
CA ASN A 13 16.32 4.78 -9.98
C ASN A 13 15.20 4.31 -9.03
N ALA A 14 15.43 3.21 -8.31
CA ALA A 14 14.46 2.46 -7.56
C ALA A 14 14.23 3.20 -6.26
N HIS A 15 13.15 3.96 -6.23
CA HIS A 15 12.43 4.24 -4.99
C HIS A 15 12.49 2.97 -4.11
N PRO A 16 12.87 3.08 -2.82
CA PRO A 16 13.02 1.92 -1.96
C PRO A 16 11.79 1.02 -2.14
N PRO A 17 11.98 -0.30 -2.36
CA PRO A 17 10.87 -1.21 -2.49
C PRO A 17 10.04 -1.06 -1.23
N MET A 18 8.75 -0.74 -1.41
CA MET A 18 7.79 -0.65 -0.33
C MET A 18 7.88 -1.96 0.47
N ARG A 19 8.01 -1.87 1.79
CA ARG A 19 8.07 -3.09 2.61
C ARG A 19 6.69 -3.72 2.58
N ILE A 20 6.60 -4.83 1.86
CA ILE A 20 5.39 -5.63 1.74
C ILE A 20 5.68 -6.97 2.38
N ASP A 21 4.80 -7.36 3.31
CA ASP A 21 4.84 -8.69 3.89
C ASP A 21 4.23 -9.68 2.88
N PRO A 22 4.85 -10.85 2.66
CA PRO A 22 4.35 -11.84 1.70
C PRO A 22 2.95 -12.37 2.06
N ASP A 23 2.61 -12.39 3.36
CA ASP A 23 1.31 -12.78 3.86
C ASP A 23 0.41 -11.55 4.14
N GLY A 24 0.96 -10.34 3.97
CA GLY A 24 0.25 -9.08 4.13
C GLY A 24 -0.54 -8.66 2.89
N VAL A 25 -1.18 -7.50 2.99
CA VAL A 25 -1.95 -6.91 1.90
C VAL A 25 -1.54 -5.48 1.64
N VAL A 26 -1.74 -5.05 0.40
CA VAL A 26 -1.59 -3.67 0.00
C VAL A 26 -2.98 -3.06 -0.14
N HIS A 27 -3.24 -2.01 0.63
CA HIS A 27 -4.50 -1.28 0.64
C HIS A 27 -4.30 0.13 0.11
N LEU A 28 -4.98 0.47 -0.98
CA LEU A 28 -5.05 1.83 -1.49
C LEU A 28 -6.19 2.57 -0.78
N GLY A 29 -5.84 3.49 0.11
CA GLY A 29 -6.84 4.33 0.76
C GLY A 29 -7.51 5.28 -0.22
N ARG A 30 -8.75 5.68 0.10
CA ARG A 30 -9.51 6.70 -0.67
C ARG A 30 -8.84 8.08 -0.69
N ASP A 31 -7.83 8.27 0.15
CA ASP A 31 -6.97 9.45 0.17
C ASP A 31 -5.84 9.40 -0.86
N GLY A 32 -5.69 8.29 -1.60
CA GLY A 32 -4.61 8.11 -2.59
C GLY A 32 -3.30 7.62 -2.01
N VAL A 33 -3.31 7.19 -0.75
CA VAL A 33 -2.14 6.65 -0.06
C VAL A 33 -2.22 5.14 -0.08
N LEU A 34 -1.22 4.53 -0.70
CA LEU A 34 -1.01 3.09 -0.70
C LEU A 34 -0.38 2.70 0.64
N ARG A 35 -0.97 1.76 1.35
CA ARG A 35 -0.48 1.28 2.65
C ARG A 35 -0.26 -0.22 2.57
N SER A 36 0.90 -0.69 2.97
CA SER A 36 1.15 -2.12 3.14
C SER A 36 0.90 -2.47 4.59
N LEU A 37 0.10 -3.51 4.79
CA LEU A 37 -0.26 -4.03 6.09
C LEU A 37 0.46 -5.37 6.31
N ASN A 38 0.69 -5.72 7.57
CA ASN A 38 1.12 -7.07 7.95
C ASN A 38 0.02 -8.11 7.67
N ALA A 39 0.37 -9.40 7.78
CA ALA A 39 -0.56 -10.51 7.60
C ALA A 39 -1.82 -10.42 8.47
N ASP A 40 -1.68 -9.93 9.71
CA ASP A 40 -2.80 -9.76 10.63
C ASP A 40 -3.65 -8.52 10.34
N HIS A 41 -3.27 -7.70 9.36
CA HIS A 41 -3.99 -6.48 8.99
C HIS A 41 -4.11 -5.46 10.13
N THR A 42 -3.24 -5.55 11.13
CA THR A 42 -3.26 -4.74 12.36
C THR A 42 -2.25 -3.60 12.35
N VAL A 43 -1.24 -3.66 11.49
CA VAL A 43 -0.13 -2.70 11.47
C VAL A 43 0.21 -2.33 10.03
N VAL A 44 0.30 -1.03 9.75
CA VAL A 44 0.88 -0.53 8.50
C VAL A 44 2.40 -0.67 8.58
N LEU A 45 2.97 -1.51 7.71
CA LEU A 45 4.40 -1.75 7.60
C LEU A 45 5.11 -0.64 6.83
N ASP A 46 4.44 -0.14 5.78
CA ASP A 46 4.97 0.89 4.90
C ASP A 46 3.82 1.65 4.24
N TYR A 47 4.06 2.89 3.82
CA TYR A 47 3.09 3.68 3.08
C TYR A 47 3.75 4.45 1.96
N ARG A 48 3.04 4.61 0.85
CA ARG A 48 3.46 5.37 -0.31
C ARG A 48 2.35 6.32 -0.74
N ARG A 49 2.69 7.60 -0.80
CA ARG A 49 1.82 8.64 -1.34
C ARG A 49 1.91 8.60 -2.86
N LEU A 50 0.84 8.14 -3.51
CA LEU A 50 0.80 8.00 -4.95
C LEU A 50 0.25 9.28 -5.59
N SER A 51 0.73 9.56 -6.79
CA SER A 51 0.18 10.61 -7.65
C SER A 51 -1.16 10.15 -8.25
N PRO A 52 -2.04 11.05 -8.72
CA PRO A 52 -3.32 10.67 -9.33
C PRO A 52 -3.18 9.69 -10.50
N GLU A 53 -2.08 9.78 -11.25
CA GLU A 53 -1.78 8.88 -12.36
C GLU A 53 -1.43 7.47 -11.87
N GLU A 54 -0.58 7.36 -10.83
CA GLU A 54 -0.22 6.08 -10.21
C GLU A 54 -1.43 5.42 -9.51
N ILE A 55 -2.28 6.23 -8.87
CA ILE A 55 -3.53 5.77 -8.26
C ILE A 55 -4.43 5.14 -9.32
N ARG A 56 -4.56 5.77 -10.49
CA ARG A 56 -5.38 5.25 -11.60
C ARG A 56 -4.80 3.97 -12.17
N ASP A 57 -3.49 3.87 -12.31
CA ASP A 57 -2.82 2.65 -12.76
C ASP A 57 -3.05 1.51 -11.75
N PHE A 58 -2.87 1.79 -10.45
CA PHE A 58 -3.07 0.82 -9.38
C PHE A 58 -4.54 0.41 -9.20
N ALA A 59 -5.47 1.35 -9.39
CA ALA A 59 -6.92 1.11 -9.31
C ALA A 59 -7.52 0.57 -10.61
N SER A 60 -6.75 0.52 -11.71
CA SER A 60 -7.17 -0.04 -12.99
C SER A 60 -7.79 -1.44 -12.88
N PRO A 61 -7.22 -2.40 -12.12
CA PRO A 61 -7.84 -3.70 -11.88
C PRO A 61 -9.01 -3.69 -10.87
N ALA A 62 -9.27 -2.57 -10.17
CA ALA A 62 -10.33 -2.48 -9.17
C ALA A 62 -11.70 -2.18 -9.80
N ASP A 63 -12.78 -2.35 -9.03
CA ASP A 63 -14.14 -2.05 -9.49
C ASP A 63 -14.31 -0.60 -9.93
N GLN A 64 -15.25 -0.37 -10.85
CA GLN A 64 -15.55 0.97 -11.37
C GLN A 64 -15.97 1.95 -10.27
N ALA A 65 -16.59 1.47 -9.18
CA ALA A 65 -16.89 2.28 -8.00
C ALA A 65 -15.62 2.78 -7.29
N THR A 66 -14.61 1.92 -7.15
CA THR A 66 -13.30 2.24 -6.55
C THR A 66 -12.54 3.21 -7.45
N GLN A 67 -12.51 2.94 -8.76
CA GLN A 67 -11.90 3.85 -9.73
C GLN A 67 -12.54 5.24 -9.68
N ASN A 68 -13.88 5.31 -9.67
CA ASN A 68 -14.60 6.58 -9.61
C ASN A 68 -14.37 7.32 -8.29
N ALA A 69 -14.27 6.60 -7.16
CA ALA A 69 -13.95 7.18 -5.87
C ALA A 69 -12.53 7.75 -5.78
N LEU A 70 -11.64 7.35 -6.69
CA LEU A 70 -10.24 7.77 -6.77
C LEU A 70 -9.99 8.83 -7.86
N ILE A 71 -11.02 9.24 -8.61
CA ILE A 71 -10.89 10.31 -9.61
C ILE A 71 -10.58 11.63 -8.90
N GLY A 72 -9.45 12.25 -9.27
CA GLY A 72 -9.01 13.53 -8.71
C GLY A 72 -8.39 13.43 -7.31
N VAL A 73 -8.18 12.22 -6.79
CA VAL A 73 -7.51 11.99 -5.52
C VAL A 73 -5.99 12.08 -5.71
N ASP A 74 -5.31 12.80 -4.81
CA ASP A 74 -3.85 12.92 -4.77
C ASP A 74 -3.31 12.58 -3.38
N GLY A 75 -2.64 11.42 -3.25
CA GLY A 75 -2.06 10.96 -2.00
C GLY A 75 -0.93 11.83 -1.47
N ARG A 76 -0.31 12.65 -2.32
CA ARG A 76 0.75 13.59 -1.92
C ARG A 76 0.19 14.78 -1.16
N ASN A 77 -1.12 15.05 -1.27
CA ASN A 77 -1.80 16.06 -0.49
C ASN A 77 -2.06 15.60 0.97
N VAL A 78 -1.91 14.30 1.26
CA VAL A 78 -1.97 13.76 2.61
C VAL A 78 -0.66 14.06 3.33
N ASN A 79 -0.70 15.08 4.18
CA ASN A 79 0.44 15.54 4.98
C ASN A 79 0.32 15.12 6.46
N ASP A 80 -0.83 14.56 6.86
CA ASP A 80 -1.05 14.11 8.22
C ASP A 80 -0.37 12.75 8.47
N VAL A 81 0.67 12.75 9.31
CA VAL A 81 1.46 11.53 9.58
C VAL A 81 0.61 10.45 10.24
N LYS A 82 -0.35 10.81 11.11
CA LYS A 82 -1.22 9.80 11.73
C LYS A 82 -2.10 9.14 10.68
N GLN A 83 -2.59 9.91 9.71
CA GLN A 83 -3.38 9.37 8.61
C GLN A 83 -2.56 8.46 7.68
N LEU A 84 -1.26 8.75 7.49
CA LEU A 84 -0.37 7.90 6.68
C LEU A 84 -0.17 6.51 7.31
N TRP A 85 0.00 6.46 8.63
CA TRP A 85 0.16 5.23 9.41
C TRP A 85 -1.15 4.65 9.93
N ALA A 86 -2.30 5.25 9.59
CA ALA A 86 -3.60 4.77 10.03
C ALA A 86 -3.90 3.42 9.37
N VAL A 87 -4.17 2.43 10.20
CA VAL A 87 -4.73 1.14 9.77
C VAL A 87 -6.15 1.40 9.29
N PRO A 88 -6.51 1.04 8.06
CA PRO A 88 -7.87 1.23 7.56
C PRO A 88 -8.84 0.40 8.39
N ASP A 89 -9.83 1.07 9.00
CA ASP A 89 -10.86 0.46 9.86
C ASP A 89 -11.71 -0.58 9.11
N VAL A 90 -11.82 -0.42 7.78
CA VAL A 90 -12.49 -1.36 6.88
C VAL A 90 -11.45 -2.03 5.99
N ILE A 91 -10.76 -3.02 6.53
CA ILE A 91 -10.29 -4.12 5.71
C ILE A 91 -11.49 -5.04 5.61
N MET A 92 -12.12 -5.09 4.43
CA MET A 92 -13.16 -6.09 4.14
C MET A 92 -12.49 -7.47 4.16
N LEU A 93 -12.19 -7.98 5.35
CA LEU A 93 -12.06 -9.40 5.57
C LEU A 93 -13.43 -9.99 5.21
N PRO A 94 -13.52 -11.04 4.39
CA PRO A 94 -14.63 -11.97 4.59
C PRO A 94 -14.52 -12.38 6.05
N LYS A 95 -15.56 -12.09 6.85
CA LYS A 95 -15.62 -12.49 8.25
C LYS A 95 -15.24 -13.97 8.31
N SER A 96 -14.04 -14.28 8.79
CA SER A 96 -13.72 -15.65 9.17
C SER A 96 -14.69 -15.94 10.30
N SER A 97 -15.61 -16.87 10.06
CA SER A 97 -16.82 -17.12 10.84
C SER A 97 -16.51 -17.81 12.17
N ASN A 98 -15.55 -17.28 12.93
CA ASN A 98 -15.07 -17.88 14.17
C ASN A 98 -15.02 -16.88 15.33
N ASP A 99 -15.99 -15.96 15.39
CA ASP A 99 -16.34 -15.26 16.62
C ASP A 99 -17.19 -16.23 17.46
N PRO A 100 -16.69 -16.78 18.59
CA PRO A 100 -17.56 -17.55 19.47
C PRO A 100 -18.62 -16.59 20.04
N PRO A 101 -19.90 -17.00 20.10
CA PRO A 101 -20.93 -16.14 20.66
C PRO A 101 -20.54 -15.72 22.07
N ALA A 102 -20.52 -14.41 22.32
CA ALA A 102 -20.44 -13.87 23.66
C ALA A 102 -21.54 -14.52 24.52
N GLN A 103 -21.11 -15.06 25.65
CA GLN A 103 -21.91 -15.85 26.60
C GLN A 103 -23.12 -15.09 27.14
#